data_AF-A0A358F797-F1
#
_entry.id   AF-A0A358F797-F1
#
_cell.length_a   1.000
_cell.length_b   1.000
_cell.length_c   1.000
_cell.angle_alpha   90.00
_cell.angle_beta   90.00
_cell.angle_gamma   90.00
#
_symmetry.space_group_name_H-M   'P 1'
#
loop_
_entity.id
_entity.type
_entity.pdbx_description
1 polymer ?
#
loop_
_entity_poly.entity_id
_entity_poly.type
_entity_poly.pdbx_seq_one_letter_code
_entity_poly.pdbx_strand_id
1 'polypeptide(L)'
;MKKNKGFTLIELLVVIAIIGILASVVLTSLSSARTKAMAGAFKSEVVGMQPALIATCDGNTVATDAQMIAAVVPATSARHGTVTVTAGGSCTAAGTFSITVPVVAGATGACTGATITHSAVTFAGAGC
;
A
#
# COMPACT_ATOMS: atom_id res chain seq x y z
N MET A 1 -6.59 -31.13 56.43
CA MET A 1 -6.38 -29.66 56.21
C MET A 1 -5.81 -29.46 54.81
N LYS A 2 -6.54 -28.78 53.92
CA LYS A 2 -6.03 -28.42 52.58
C LYS A 2 -5.16 -27.18 52.71
N LYS A 3 -3.86 -27.30 52.43
CA LYS A 3 -2.94 -26.15 52.37
C LYS A 3 -3.31 -25.33 51.14
N ASN A 4 -3.89 -24.14 51.33
CA ASN A 4 -4.05 -23.17 50.26
C ASN A 4 -2.66 -22.68 49.87
N LYS A 5 -2.15 -23.12 48.71
CA LYS A 5 -0.92 -22.58 48.13
C LYS A 5 -1.25 -21.21 47.54
N GLY A 6 -0.84 -20.15 48.22
CA GLY A 6 -0.88 -18.80 47.69
C GLY A 6 0.26 -18.59 46.69
N PHE A 7 0.01 -17.75 45.68
CA PHE A 7 1.04 -17.29 44.75
C PHE A 7 1.89 -16.22 45.45
N THR A 8 3.21 -16.31 45.33
CA THR A 8 4.12 -15.35 45.98
C THR A 8 4.25 -14.06 45.16
N LEU A 9 4.51 -12.94 45.83
CA LEU A 9 4.73 -11.66 45.16
C LEU A 9 5.95 -11.70 44.22
N ILE A 10 6.98 -12.48 44.58
CA ILE A 10 8.17 -12.64 43.75
C ILE A 10 7.88 -13.42 42.47
N GLU A 11 7.00 -14.42 42.53
CA GLU A 11 6.55 -15.14 41.34
C GLU A 11 5.79 -14.21 40.39
N LEU A 12 4.91 -13.35 40.90
CA LEU A 12 4.22 -12.36 40.05
C LEU A 12 5.19 -11.34 39.46
N LEU A 13 6.18 -10.90 40.23
CA LEU A 13 7.18 -9.93 39.79
C LEU A 13 8.06 -10.49 38.66
N VAL A 14 8.48 -11.75 38.75
CA VAL A 14 9.30 -12.36 37.69
C VAL A 14 8.50 -12.54 36.38
N VAL A 15 7.21 -12.83 36.48
CA VAL A 15 6.35 -13.05 35.30
C VAL A 15 6.16 -11.75 34.52
N ILE A 16 5.86 -10.64 35.18
CA ILE A 16 5.73 -9.35 34.50
C ILE A 16 7.05 -8.89 33.89
N ALA A 17 8.18 -9.23 34.52
CA ALA A 17 9.51 -8.94 33.98
C ALA A 17 9.77 -9.70 32.67
N ILE A 18 9.45 -11.00 32.63
CA ILE A 18 9.63 -11.82 31.42
C ILE A 18 8.67 -11.37 30.30
N ILE A 19 7.40 -11.08 30.62
CA ILE A 19 6.43 -10.57 29.64
C ILE A 19 6.93 -9.25 29.04
N GLY A 20 7.51 -8.35 29.84
CA GLY A 20 8.07 -7.09 29.36
C GLY A 20 9.19 -7.27 28.34
N ILE A 21 10.12 -8.20 28.60
CA ILE A 21 11.23 -8.50 27.68
C ILE A 21 10.69 -9.07 26.37
N LEU A 22 9.79 -10.08 26.44
CA LEU A 22 9.22 -10.70 25.25
C LEU A 22 8.39 -9.72 24.41
N ALA A 23 7.63 -8.83 25.06
CA ALA A 23 6.83 -7.80 24.38
C ALA A 23 7.70 -6.82 23.58
N SER A 24 8.86 -6.42 24.12
CA SER A 24 9.78 -5.50 23.42
C SER A 24 10.30 -6.07 22.09
N VAL A 25 10.68 -7.35 22.08
CA VAL A 25 11.18 -8.04 20.87
C VAL A 25 10.08 -8.13 19.82
N VAL A 26 8.87 -8.54 20.22
CA VAL A 26 7.72 -8.64 19.30
C VAL A 26 7.37 -7.29 18.68
N LEU A 27 7.37 -6.21 19.46
CA LEU A 27 6.99 -4.88 18.97
C LEU A 27 7.89 -4.39 17.81
N THR A 28 9.19 -4.61 17.90
CA THR A 28 10.14 -4.21 16.84
C THR A 28 9.86 -4.95 15.52
N SER A 29 9.57 -6.25 15.60
CA SER A 29 9.27 -7.08 14.42
C SER A 29 7.93 -6.70 13.76
N LEU A 30 6.90 -6.43 14.57
CA LEU A 30 5.55 -6.12 14.12
C LEU A 30 5.48 -4.78 13.37
N SER A 31 6.24 -3.78 13.82
CA SER A 31 6.32 -2.47 13.14
C SER A 31 6.80 -2.63 11.69
N SER A 32 7.87 -3.40 11.47
CA SER A 32 8.40 -3.65 10.12
C SER A 32 7.43 -4.46 9.25
N ALA A 33 6.76 -5.46 9.83
CA ALA A 33 5.80 -6.30 9.14
C ALA A 33 4.58 -5.49 8.67
N ARG A 34 4.07 -4.58 9.51
CA ARG A 34 2.97 -3.69 9.16
C ARG A 34 3.32 -2.78 7.99
N THR A 35 4.51 -2.16 8.02
CA THR A 35 4.99 -1.29 6.94
C THR A 35 5.10 -2.05 5.61
N LYS A 36 5.62 -3.29 5.63
CA LYS A 36 5.68 -4.16 4.45
C LYS A 36 4.29 -4.56 3.94
N ALA A 37 3.36 -4.88 4.83
CA ALA A 37 1.99 -5.23 4.46
C ALA A 37 1.25 -4.03 3.82
N MET A 38 1.44 -2.82 4.35
CA MET A 38 0.90 -1.59 3.78
C MET A 38 1.44 -1.33 2.37
N ALA A 39 2.76 -1.47 2.18
CA ALA A 39 3.41 -1.35 0.88
C ALA A 39 2.91 -2.41 -0.12
N GLY A 40 2.84 -3.68 0.29
CA GLY A 40 2.38 -4.78 -0.57
C GLY A 40 0.94 -4.58 -1.04
N ALA A 41 0.06 -4.09 -0.17
CA ALA A 41 -1.33 -3.85 -0.56
C ALA A 41 -1.50 -2.58 -1.41
N PHE A 42 -0.67 -1.54 -1.26
CA PHE A 42 -0.60 -0.45 -2.25
C PHE A 42 -0.14 -0.96 -3.62
N LYS A 43 0.91 -1.79 -3.66
CA LYS A 43 1.39 -2.38 -4.91
C LYS A 43 0.32 -3.20 -5.62
N SER A 44 -0.41 -4.03 -4.88
CA SER A 44 -1.49 -4.86 -5.44
C SER A 44 -2.59 -4.02 -6.07
N GLU A 45 -2.92 -2.87 -5.47
CA GLU A 45 -3.94 -1.96 -5.98
C GLU A 45 -3.48 -1.27 -7.26
N VAL A 46 -2.27 -0.69 -7.25
CA VAL A 46 -1.71 -0.02 -8.43
C VAL A 46 -1.50 -0.99 -9.60
N VAL A 47 -1.04 -2.22 -9.34
CA VAL A 47 -0.90 -3.23 -10.40
C VAL A 47 -2.26 -3.62 -10.97
N GLY A 48 -3.31 -3.65 -10.15
CA GLY A 48 -4.69 -3.88 -10.59
C GLY A 48 -5.24 -2.79 -11.51
N MET A 49 -4.69 -1.58 -11.46
CA MET A 49 -5.10 -0.45 -12.31
C MET A 49 -4.55 -0.53 -13.74
N GLN A 50 -3.38 -1.16 -13.94
CA GLN A 50 -2.73 -1.25 -15.26
C GLN A 50 -3.58 -1.92 -16.36
N PRO A 51 -4.23 -3.09 -16.16
CA PRO A 51 -5.00 -3.72 -17.24
C PRO A 51 -6.25 -2.91 -17.63
N ALA A 52 -6.90 -2.24 -16.68
CA ALA A 52 -8.03 -1.35 -16.97
C ALA A 52 -7.59 -0.17 -17.86
N LEU A 53 -6.38 0.32 -17.62
CA LEU A 53 -5.78 1.41 -18.37
C LEU A 53 -5.40 1.02 -19.81
N ILE A 54 -4.82 -0.18 -19.97
CA ILE A 54 -4.52 -0.75 -21.29
C ILE A 54 -5.82 -0.99 -22.07
N ALA A 55 -6.81 -1.64 -21.47
CA ALA A 55 -8.09 -1.90 -22.12
C ALA A 55 -8.81 -0.61 -22.55
N THR A 56 -8.71 0.45 -21.73
CA THR A 56 -9.28 1.76 -22.04
C THR A 56 -8.53 2.44 -23.20
N CYS A 57 -7.23 2.23 -23.33
CA CYS A 57 -6.47 2.74 -24.48
C CYS A 57 -6.63 1.94 -25.78
N ASP A 58 -6.87 0.64 -25.71
CA ASP A 58 -7.02 -0.20 -26.90
C ASP A 58 -8.41 -0.08 -27.55
N GLY A 59 -9.46 0.10 -26.74
CA GLY A 59 -10.86 0.00 -27.20
C GLY A 59 -11.66 1.31 -27.23
N ASN A 60 -11.24 2.36 -26.51
CA ASN A 60 -11.99 3.60 -26.39
C ASN A 60 -11.23 4.78 -27.01
N THR A 61 -11.93 5.63 -27.75
CA THR A 61 -11.45 6.97 -28.12
C THR A 61 -11.43 7.83 -26.85
N VAL A 62 -10.41 7.64 -26.04
CA VAL A 62 -10.23 8.46 -24.84
C VAL A 62 -9.79 9.84 -25.29
N ALA A 63 -10.71 10.79 -25.24
CA ALA A 63 -10.47 12.14 -25.73
C ALA A 63 -9.81 13.04 -24.67
N THR A 64 -9.83 12.64 -23.39
CA THR A 64 -9.34 13.46 -22.28
C THR A 64 -8.77 12.63 -21.11
N ASP A 65 -7.87 13.25 -20.34
CA ASP A 65 -7.30 12.69 -19.10
C ASP A 65 -8.37 12.32 -18.06
N ALA A 66 -9.45 13.09 -17.99
CA ALA A 66 -10.55 12.84 -17.06
C ALA A 66 -11.26 11.50 -17.32
N GLN A 67 -11.37 11.09 -18.59
CA GLN A 67 -11.97 9.81 -18.95
C GLN A 67 -11.06 8.62 -18.61
N MET A 68 -9.74 8.77 -18.74
CA MET A 68 -8.77 7.75 -18.29
C MET A 68 -8.84 7.55 -16.79
N ILE A 69 -8.84 8.65 -16.03
CA ILE A 69 -8.88 8.62 -14.57
C ILE A 69 -10.18 7.99 -14.08
N ALA A 70 -11.32 8.34 -14.66
CA ALA A 70 -12.63 7.77 -14.29
C ALA A 70 -12.74 6.26 -14.57
N ALA A 71 -11.99 5.73 -15.54
CA ALA A 71 -11.97 4.30 -15.85
C ALA A 71 -11.10 3.48 -14.88
N VAL A 72 -10.16 4.12 -14.17
CA VAL A 72 -9.07 3.44 -13.46
C VAL A 72 -9.05 3.73 -11.96
N VAL A 73 -9.60 4.86 -11.51
CA VAL A 73 -9.68 5.20 -10.10
C VAL A 73 -10.90 4.52 -9.48
N PRO A 74 -10.75 3.49 -8.62
CA PRO A 74 -11.86 3.01 -7.83
C PRO A 74 -12.42 4.17 -6.99
N ALA A 75 -13.76 4.30 -6.96
CA ALA A 75 -14.45 5.46 -6.38
C ALA A 75 -14.09 5.76 -4.91
N THR A 76 -13.50 4.81 -4.21
CA THR A 76 -12.96 4.97 -2.86
C THR A 76 -11.67 4.18 -2.70
N SER A 77 -10.55 4.88 -2.48
CA SER A 77 -9.32 4.25 -1.99
C SER A 77 -8.79 5.00 -0.78
N ALA A 78 -8.37 4.23 0.23
CA ALA A 78 -7.68 4.75 1.40
C ALA A 78 -6.15 4.79 1.21
N ARG A 79 -5.65 4.34 0.05
CA ARG A 79 -4.22 4.00 -0.15
C ARG A 79 -3.55 4.89 -1.19
N HIS A 80 -4.25 5.25 -2.25
CA HIS A 80 -3.75 6.21 -3.24
C HIS A 80 -4.46 7.57 -3.14
N GLY A 81 -3.71 8.64 -3.38
CA GLY A 81 -4.23 9.99 -3.48
C GLY A 81 -4.85 10.28 -4.85
N THR A 82 -4.99 11.56 -5.18
CA THR A 82 -5.50 12.00 -6.48
C THR A 82 -4.57 11.56 -7.61
N VAL A 83 -5.05 10.65 -8.44
CA VAL A 83 -4.31 10.14 -9.61
C VAL A 83 -4.26 11.21 -10.69
N THR A 84 -3.10 11.40 -11.30
CA THR A 84 -2.89 12.40 -12.36
C THR A 84 -2.26 11.76 -13.59
N VAL A 85 -2.63 12.24 -14.77
CA VAL A 85 -1.99 11.87 -16.03
C VAL A 85 -0.85 12.87 -16.27
N THR A 86 0.39 12.38 -16.41
CA THR A 86 1.59 13.25 -16.47
C THR A 86 2.16 13.39 -17.88
N ALA A 87 1.87 12.45 -18.80
CA ALA A 87 2.09 12.60 -20.23
C ALA A 87 1.33 11.51 -21.04
N GLY A 88 0.75 11.91 -22.20
CA GLY A 88 -0.04 11.05 -23.09
C GLY A 88 -1.53 11.41 -23.12
N GLY A 89 -1.86 12.70 -23.34
CA GLY A 89 -3.16 13.36 -23.06
C GLY A 89 -4.42 12.87 -23.82
N SER A 90 -4.38 11.66 -24.34
CA SER A 90 -5.40 10.86 -24.99
C SER A 90 -4.62 9.68 -25.54
N CYS A 91 -5.22 8.51 -25.70
CA CYS A 91 -4.56 7.37 -26.34
C CYS A 91 -4.36 7.65 -27.85
N THR A 92 -3.67 8.73 -28.19
CA THR A 92 -3.53 9.28 -29.53
C THR A 92 -2.17 8.85 -30.07
N ALA A 93 -2.26 7.88 -30.97
CA ALA A 93 -1.27 7.45 -31.95
C ALA A 93 -0.13 6.49 -31.54
N ALA A 94 -0.02 6.02 -30.29
CA ALA A 94 0.95 4.96 -29.97
C ALA A 94 0.57 3.99 -28.83
N GLY A 95 -0.62 4.11 -28.23
CA GLY A 95 -1.00 3.31 -27.06
C GLY A 95 -0.16 3.58 -25.80
N THR A 96 0.67 4.63 -25.82
CA THR A 96 1.53 4.99 -24.70
C THR A 96 0.84 5.98 -23.77
N PHE A 97 0.79 5.66 -22.49
CA PHE A 97 0.32 6.53 -21.42
C PHE A 97 1.30 6.52 -20.25
N SER A 98 1.29 7.58 -19.45
CA SER A 98 1.99 7.66 -18.17
C SER A 98 1.10 8.27 -17.10
N ILE A 99 0.73 7.47 -16.11
CA ILE A 99 -0.12 7.86 -14.98
C ILE A 99 0.68 7.86 -13.69
N THR A 100 0.59 8.94 -12.95
CA THR A 100 1.17 9.06 -11.61
C THR A 100 0.11 8.79 -10.56
N VAL A 101 0.38 7.83 -9.69
CA VAL A 101 -0.46 7.46 -8.55
C VAL A 101 0.25 7.86 -7.26
N PRO A 102 -0.11 9.01 -6.65
CA PRO A 102 0.45 9.40 -5.37
C PRO A 102 -0.13 8.52 -4.25
N VAL A 103 0.55 8.48 -3.11
CA VAL A 103 0.07 7.77 -1.92
C VAL A 103 -0.73 8.68 -1.00
N VAL A 104 -1.64 8.08 -0.21
CA VAL A 104 -2.16 8.74 0.99
C VAL A 104 -1.11 8.63 2.08
N ALA A 105 -0.74 9.76 2.69
CA ALA A 105 0.26 9.80 3.75
C ALA A 105 -0.09 8.81 4.88
N GLY A 106 0.84 7.93 5.23
CA GLY A 106 0.68 6.93 6.29
C GLY A 106 -0.09 5.65 5.91
N ALA A 107 -0.62 5.53 4.69
CA ALA A 107 -1.40 4.36 4.26
C ALA A 107 -0.57 3.27 3.54
N THR A 108 0.63 3.59 3.09
CA THR A 108 1.40 2.79 2.11
C THR A 108 2.78 2.37 2.61
N GLY A 109 3.07 2.60 3.89
CA GLY A 109 4.37 2.28 4.48
C GLY A 109 5.50 3.12 3.88
N ALA A 110 6.46 2.46 3.22
CA ALA A 110 7.64 3.10 2.63
C ALA A 110 7.43 3.63 1.20
N CYS A 111 6.31 3.29 0.55
CA CYS A 111 6.00 3.73 -0.80
C CYS A 111 5.58 5.20 -0.80
N THR A 112 6.13 6.00 -1.70
CA THR A 112 5.83 7.44 -1.88
C THR A 112 5.01 7.72 -3.13
N GLY A 113 4.85 6.73 -4.02
CA GLY A 113 4.02 6.83 -5.21
C GLY A 113 4.25 5.66 -6.15
N ALA A 114 3.57 5.68 -7.29
CA ALA A 114 3.84 4.78 -8.40
C ALA A 114 3.57 5.49 -9.73
N THR A 115 4.23 5.01 -10.79
CA THR A 115 3.94 5.41 -12.16
C THR A 115 3.50 4.19 -12.95
N ILE A 116 2.36 4.28 -13.62
CA ILE A 116 1.83 3.23 -14.49
C ILE A 116 2.06 3.66 -15.94
N THR A 117 2.68 2.77 -16.70
CA THR A 117 2.89 2.90 -18.15
C THR A 117 2.32 1.69 -18.87
N HIS A 118 2.24 1.74 -20.20
CA HIS A 118 1.74 0.61 -21.00
C HIS A 118 2.54 -0.69 -20.77
N SER A 119 3.84 -0.59 -20.46
CA SER A 119 4.74 -1.72 -20.34
C SER A 119 5.14 -2.08 -18.90
N ALA A 120 5.00 -1.16 -17.95
CA ALA A 120 5.45 -1.37 -16.58
C ALA A 120 4.71 -0.50 -15.55
N VAL A 121 4.64 -1.01 -14.32
CA VAL A 121 4.33 -0.24 -13.10
C VAL A 121 5.62 -0.05 -12.32
N THR A 122 6.03 1.19 -12.08
CA THR A 122 7.20 1.53 -11.28
C THR A 122 6.77 2.13 -9.95
N PHE A 123 7.42 1.72 -8.86
CA PHE A 123 7.11 2.22 -7.53
C PHE A 123 8.19 3.18 -7.05
N ALA A 124 7.79 4.22 -6.33
CA ALA A 124 8.68 5.19 -5.71
C ALA A 124 8.75 4.95 -4.20
N GLY A 125 9.95 5.15 -3.62
CA GLY A 125 10.20 5.03 -2.18
C GLY A 125 11.20 3.92 -1.83
N ALA A 126 12.13 4.18 -0.92
CA ALA A 126 13.13 3.20 -0.50
C ALA A 126 12.47 2.06 0.31
N GLY A 127 12.45 0.84 -0.24
CA GLY A 127 11.77 -0.30 0.39
C GLY A 127 10.31 -0.48 -0.06
N CYS A 128 9.88 0.33 -1.03
CA CYS A 128 8.95 -0.09 -2.06
C CYS A 128 9.77 -0.79 -3.18
#